data_AF-I3U7W3-F1
#
_entry.id   AF-I3U7W3-F1
#
_cell.length_a   1.000
_cell.length_b   1.000
_cell.length_c   1.000
_cell.angle_alpha   90.00
_cell.angle_beta   90.00
_cell.angle_gamma   90.00
#
_symmetry.space_group_name_H-M   'P 1'
#
loop_
_entity.id
_entity.type
_entity.pdbx_description
1 polymer ?
#
loop_
_entity_poly.entity_id
_entity_poly.type
_entity_poly.pdbx_seq_one_letter_code
_entity_poly.pdbx_strand_id
1 'polypeptide(L)'
;MRHALELRTGQQLVLTPQLQQSLRLLQCSALDLQAELAQVLQDNPMLELVDNNQISEDSTNTSENDAELLQQDWASQPGQKSRDDEYFQPETAVGLSLSEHLREQLRLTHASERDVSLAEYLIEELDDNGYLMSSLQEIVTLFSEEADVSEDDLAVALRLLQSCDPPGVGARTLSECLLLQLNVSSLANPPDSDVLACARLICEHGLEALGRADMAQLRSVTGADIDKIRQAHA
;
A
#
# COMPACT_ATOMS: atom_id res chain seq x y z
N MET A 1 48.42 3.78 56.13
CA MET A 1 47.98 4.45 54.88
C MET A 1 48.61 3.67 53.73
N ARG A 2 47.94 3.02 52.78
CA ARG A 2 46.55 2.99 52.30
C ARG A 2 46.31 1.57 51.78
N HIS A 3 45.16 0.98 52.09
CA HIS A 3 44.66 -0.18 51.36
C HIS A 3 44.06 0.34 50.05
N ALA A 4 44.60 -0.09 48.91
CA ALA A 4 43.98 0.13 47.61
C ALA A 4 43.28 -1.18 47.21
N LEU A 5 41.94 -1.18 47.29
CA LEU A 5 41.12 -2.19 46.66
C LEU A 5 40.98 -1.83 45.18
N GLU A 6 41.60 -2.61 44.30
CA GLU A 6 41.30 -2.57 42.86
C GLU A 6 40.13 -3.52 42.58
N LEU A 7 38.93 -2.96 42.46
CA LEU A 7 37.77 -3.65 41.91
C LEU A 7 37.94 -3.77 40.40
N ARG A 8 38.40 -4.94 39.92
CA ARG A 8 38.30 -5.31 38.50
C ARG A 8 36.84 -5.62 38.15
N THR A 9 36.09 -4.63 37.69
CA THR A 9 34.81 -4.84 37.01
C THR A 9 35.08 -5.23 35.56
N GLY A 10 35.53 -6.46 35.34
CA GLY A 10 35.51 -7.07 34.02
C GLY A 10 34.24 -7.91 33.92
N GLN A 11 33.16 -7.35 33.37
CA GLN A 11 32.11 -8.19 32.81
C GLN A 11 32.76 -8.93 31.64
N GLN A 12 33.29 -10.15 31.88
CA GLN A 12 33.49 -11.08 30.80
C GLN A 12 32.11 -11.36 30.25
N LEU A 13 31.80 -10.80 29.09
CA LEU A 13 30.76 -11.31 28.21
C LEU A 13 31.16 -12.75 27.89
N VAL A 14 30.77 -13.67 28.78
CA VAL A 14 30.77 -15.09 28.49
C VAL A 14 29.84 -15.20 27.30
N LEU A 15 30.41 -15.39 26.11
CA LEU A 15 29.63 -15.66 24.91
C LEU A 15 28.77 -16.87 25.23
N THR A 16 27.48 -16.63 25.46
CA THR A 16 26.55 -17.71 25.65
C THR A 16 26.54 -18.53 24.36
N PRO A 17 26.47 -19.86 24.45
CA PRO A 17 26.54 -20.72 23.27
C PRO A 17 25.48 -20.34 22.22
N GLN A 18 24.32 -19.83 22.65
CA GLN A 18 23.30 -19.25 21.76
C GLN A 18 23.78 -18.04 20.96
N LEU A 19 24.55 -17.13 21.57
CA LEU A 19 25.07 -15.94 20.89
C LEU A 19 26.13 -16.32 19.85
N GLN A 20 27.00 -17.28 20.15
CA GLN A 20 27.95 -17.86 19.16
C GLN A 20 27.22 -18.52 18.00
N GLN A 21 26.16 -19.27 18.29
CA GLN A 21 25.38 -19.95 17.28
C GLN A 21 24.63 -18.95 16.37
N SER A 22 24.04 -17.91 16.95
CA SER A 22 23.36 -16.85 16.19
C SER A 22 24.34 -16.08 15.28
N LEU A 23 25.55 -15.80 15.76
CA LEU A 23 26.58 -15.14 14.97
C LEU A 23 27.07 -16.02 13.82
N ARG A 24 27.23 -17.33 14.05
CA ARG A 24 27.55 -18.29 12.99
C ARG A 24 26.46 -18.35 11.92
N LEU A 25 25.20 -18.45 12.33
CA LEU A 25 24.07 -18.51 11.39
C LEU A 25 23.99 -17.25 10.50
N LEU A 26 24.30 -16.08 11.05
CA LEU A 26 24.34 -14.82 10.30
C LEU A 26 25.53 -14.71 9.34
N GLN A 27 26.60 -15.48 9.54
CA GLN A 27 27.83 -15.44 8.74
C GLN A 27 27.93 -16.58 7.71
N CYS A 28 27.06 -17.59 7.78
CA CYS A 28 27.04 -18.71 6.84
C CYS A 28 26.43 -18.32 5.49
N SER A 29 26.94 -18.94 4.41
CA SER A 29 26.27 -18.88 3.12
C SER A 29 24.97 -19.69 3.17
N ALA A 30 23.95 -19.29 2.40
CA ALA A 30 22.64 -19.98 2.42
C ALA A 30 22.75 -21.48 2.11
N LEU A 31 23.77 -21.89 1.34
CA LEU A 31 24.03 -23.27 0.97
C LEU A 31 24.57 -24.10 2.14
N ASP A 32 25.50 -23.54 2.91
CA ASP A 32 26.09 -24.21 4.08
C ASP A 32 25.04 -24.39 5.19
N LEU A 33 24.14 -23.40 5.34
CA LEU A 33 23.05 -23.46 6.31
C LEU A 33 22.07 -24.59 5.98
N GLN A 34 21.75 -24.82 4.70
CA GLN A 34 20.90 -25.94 4.27
C GLN A 34 21.55 -27.30 4.56
N ALA A 35 22.87 -27.42 4.36
CA ALA A 35 23.60 -28.66 4.63
C ALA A 35 23.61 -29.01 6.13
N GLU A 36 23.86 -28.02 7.00
CA GLU A 36 23.81 -28.19 8.45
C GLU A 36 22.40 -28.56 8.94
N LEU A 37 21.36 -27.92 8.40
CA LEU A 37 19.96 -28.22 8.76
C LEU A 37 19.57 -29.65 8.37
N ALA A 38 20.01 -30.11 7.19
CA ALA A 38 19.80 -31.49 6.75
C ALA A 38 20.50 -32.52 7.65
N GLN A 39 21.68 -32.20 8.17
CA GLN A 39 22.40 -33.05 9.10
C GLN A 39 21.70 -33.13 10.47
N VAL A 40 21.19 -32.00 10.98
CA VAL A 40 20.42 -31.97 12.23
C VAL A 40 19.11 -32.79 12.13
N LEU A 41 18.47 -32.79 10.95
CA LEU A 41 17.31 -33.67 10.68
C LEU A 41 17.68 -35.16 10.71
N GLN A 42 18.85 -35.54 10.21
CA GLN A 42 19.32 -36.93 10.28
C GLN A 42 19.65 -37.36 11.72
N ASP A 43 20.22 -36.46 12.51
CA ASP A 43 20.59 -36.73 13.90
C ASP A 43 19.36 -36.79 14.83
N ASN A 44 18.27 -36.11 14.48
CA ASN A 44 17.03 -36.12 15.25
C ASN A 44 15.86 -36.70 14.43
N PRO A 45 15.70 -38.04 14.43
CA PRO A 45 14.70 -38.74 13.61
C PRO A 45 13.24 -38.45 13.99
N MET A 46 12.97 -37.64 15.02
CA MET A 46 11.64 -37.12 15.33
C MET A 46 11.33 -35.78 14.65
N LEU A 47 12.31 -35.11 14.06
CA LEU A 47 12.10 -33.88 13.31
C LEU A 47 11.80 -34.23 11.85
N GLU A 48 10.69 -33.71 11.35
CA GLU A 48 10.31 -33.79 9.94
C GLU A 48 10.29 -32.38 9.35
N LEU A 49 10.62 -32.26 8.06
CA LEU A 49 10.41 -31.02 7.33
C LEU A 49 8.90 -30.86 7.13
N VAL A 50 8.31 -29.91 7.84
CA VAL A 50 6.93 -29.52 7.60
C VAL A 50 6.88 -28.78 6.27
N ASP A 51 6.42 -29.46 5.23
CA ASP A 51 5.94 -28.76 4.03
C ASP A 51 4.80 -27.84 4.47
N ASN A 52 4.82 -26.58 4.05
CA ASN A 52 3.88 -25.53 4.47
C ASN A 52 2.39 -25.84 4.14
N ASN A 53 2.14 -26.99 3.53
CA ASN A 53 0.84 -27.57 3.20
C ASN A 53 0.25 -28.47 4.32
N GLN A 54 0.97 -28.73 5.42
CA GLN A 54 0.52 -29.56 6.55
C GLN A 54 0.30 -28.79 7.87
N ILE A 55 0.37 -27.44 7.86
CA ILE A 55 0.10 -26.61 9.06
C ILE A 55 -1.41 -26.34 9.23
N SER A 56 -2.25 -27.00 8.44
CA SER A 56 -3.70 -26.97 8.61
C SER A 56 -4.11 -28.01 9.66
N GLU A 57 -4.56 -27.50 10.81
CA GLU A 57 -5.41 -28.18 11.80
C GLU A 57 -4.78 -29.15 12.82
N ASP A 58 -3.72 -28.77 13.57
CA ASP A 58 -3.46 -29.50 14.83
C ASP A 58 -2.76 -28.71 15.95
N SER A 59 -3.33 -27.56 16.38
CA SER A 59 -2.90 -26.88 17.61
C SER A 59 -3.99 -25.99 18.25
N THR A 60 -5.05 -26.61 18.78
CA THR A 60 -5.90 -26.12 19.90
C THR A 60 -6.77 -27.30 20.36
N ASN A 61 -6.95 -27.70 21.61
CA ASN A 61 -6.42 -27.34 22.92
C ASN A 61 -6.84 -28.47 23.88
N THR A 62 -6.09 -28.65 24.96
CA THR A 62 -6.50 -29.45 26.12
C THR A 62 -7.73 -28.82 26.79
N SER A 63 -8.86 -29.55 26.85
CA SER A 63 -9.79 -29.72 27.99
C SER A 63 -11.22 -30.08 27.55
N GLU A 64 -11.59 -31.33 27.87
CA GLU A 64 -12.83 -31.78 28.52
C GLU A 64 -14.21 -31.37 27.94
N ASN A 65 -14.88 -32.36 27.33
CA ASN A 65 -16.27 -32.79 27.59
C ASN A 65 -17.51 -32.13 26.96
N ASP A 66 -17.46 -31.12 26.10
CA ASP A 66 -18.72 -30.47 25.62
C ASP A 66 -18.97 -30.48 24.09
N ALA A 67 -18.39 -31.41 23.32
CA ALA A 67 -18.54 -31.43 21.85
C ALA A 67 -19.25 -32.67 21.27
N GLU A 68 -20.01 -33.43 22.07
CA GLU A 68 -20.68 -34.67 21.61
C GLU A 68 -22.07 -34.44 20.97
N LEU A 69 -22.45 -33.18 20.68
CA LEU A 69 -23.86 -32.86 20.36
C LEU A 69 -24.14 -32.17 19.01
N LEU A 70 -23.15 -31.90 18.14
CA LEU A 70 -23.40 -31.09 16.93
C LEU A 70 -22.71 -31.55 15.62
N GLN A 71 -22.27 -32.82 15.48
CA GLN A 71 -21.68 -33.30 14.22
C GLN A 71 -22.47 -34.39 13.50
N GLN A 72 -23.69 -34.73 13.95
CA GLN A 72 -24.47 -35.83 13.37
C GLN A 72 -25.43 -35.43 12.24
N ASP A 73 -25.48 -34.16 11.83
CA ASP A 73 -26.60 -33.67 10.99
C ASP A 73 -26.22 -32.93 9.69
N TRP A 74 -25.05 -33.20 9.11
CA TRP A 74 -24.80 -32.86 7.69
C TRP A 74 -24.51 -34.11 6.87
N ALA A 75 -25.63 -34.70 6.43
CA ALA A 75 -25.79 -35.93 5.70
C ALA A 75 -25.04 -36.01 4.35
N SER A 76 -24.45 -37.19 4.12
CA SER A 76 -24.70 -38.06 2.96
C SER A 76 -25.07 -37.44 1.61
N GLN A 77 -24.14 -37.49 0.64
CA GLN A 77 -24.29 -38.27 -0.61
C GLN A 77 -22.96 -38.35 -1.40
N PRO A 78 -22.61 -39.52 -2.00
CA PRO A 78 -21.41 -39.69 -2.80
C PRO A 78 -21.69 -39.38 -4.28
N GLY A 79 -20.99 -38.40 -4.84
CA GLY A 79 -21.04 -38.08 -6.27
C GLY A 79 -19.67 -38.28 -6.92
N GLN A 80 -19.50 -39.41 -7.61
CA GLN A 80 -18.38 -39.63 -8.54
C GLN A 80 -18.36 -38.51 -9.59
N LYS A 81 -17.32 -37.69 -9.56
CA LYS A 81 -16.74 -37.08 -10.75
C LYS A 81 -15.23 -37.12 -10.58
N SER A 82 -14.57 -37.87 -11.48
CA SER A 82 -13.16 -37.70 -11.79
C SER A 82 -12.90 -36.21 -11.96
N ARG A 83 -12.05 -35.67 -11.09
CA ARG A 83 -11.52 -34.32 -11.24
C ARG A 83 -10.02 -34.50 -11.38
N ASP A 84 -9.56 -34.34 -12.61
CA ASP A 84 -8.15 -34.17 -12.94
C ASP A 84 -7.53 -33.15 -11.97
N ASP A 85 -6.25 -33.37 -11.66
CA ASP A 85 -5.36 -32.45 -10.95
C ASP A 85 -5.45 -31.03 -11.54
N GLU A 86 -6.42 -30.24 -11.06
CA GLU A 86 -6.36 -28.79 -11.14
C GLU A 86 -5.34 -28.38 -10.08
N TYR A 87 -4.09 -28.23 -10.55
CA TYR A 87 -3.01 -27.53 -9.88
C TYR A 87 -3.60 -26.45 -8.97
N PHE A 88 -3.46 -26.66 -7.66
CA PHE A 88 -3.68 -25.64 -6.65
C PHE A 88 -2.76 -24.48 -7.00
N GLN A 89 -3.27 -23.52 -7.77
CA GLN A 89 -2.65 -22.23 -7.89
C GLN A 89 -2.76 -21.66 -6.49
N PRO A 90 -1.65 -21.39 -5.78
CA PRO A 90 -1.76 -20.56 -4.60
C PRO A 90 -2.48 -19.31 -5.08
N GLU A 91 -3.65 -19.01 -4.50
CA GLU A 91 -4.25 -17.69 -4.64
C GLU A 91 -3.17 -16.74 -4.12
N THR A 92 -2.33 -16.27 -5.03
CA THR A 92 -1.52 -15.09 -4.80
C THR A 92 -2.53 -14.09 -4.30
N ALA A 93 -2.32 -13.54 -3.10
CA ALA A 93 -3.05 -12.37 -2.68
C ALA A 93 -2.80 -11.32 -3.78
N VAL A 94 -3.73 -11.25 -4.75
CA VAL A 94 -3.70 -10.26 -5.81
C VAL A 94 -3.91 -8.99 -5.03
N GLY A 95 -2.84 -8.19 -4.91
CA GLY A 95 -2.95 -6.88 -4.28
C GLY A 95 -4.10 -6.14 -4.96
N LEU A 96 -5.04 -5.63 -4.18
CA LEU A 96 -6.17 -4.87 -4.71
C LEU A 96 -5.67 -3.85 -5.73
N SER A 97 -6.26 -3.87 -6.92
CA SER A 97 -5.91 -2.89 -7.96
C SER A 97 -6.29 -1.48 -7.50
N LEU A 98 -5.63 -0.44 -8.04
CA LEU A 98 -5.98 0.95 -7.73
C LEU A 98 -7.47 1.22 -8.00
N SER A 99 -7.99 0.72 -9.12
CA SER A 99 -9.41 0.82 -9.45
C SER A 99 -10.32 0.14 -8.42
N GLU A 100 -9.91 -1.02 -7.89
CA GLU A 100 -10.66 -1.74 -6.86
C GLU A 100 -10.65 -1.00 -5.53
N HIS A 101 -9.48 -0.47 -5.13
CA HIS A 101 -9.35 0.35 -3.93
C HIS A 101 -10.25 1.59 -3.99
N LEU A 102 -10.28 2.29 -5.13
CA LEU A 102 -11.13 3.47 -5.32
C LEU A 102 -12.62 3.10 -5.29
N ARG A 103 -13.02 1.96 -5.89
CA ARG A 103 -14.41 1.49 -5.81
C ARG A 103 -14.82 1.17 -4.37
N GLU A 104 -13.94 0.54 -3.58
CA GLU A 104 -14.20 0.30 -2.16
C GLU A 104 -14.39 1.62 -1.39
N GLN A 105 -13.56 2.63 -1.66
CA GLN A 105 -13.70 3.95 -1.03
C GLN A 105 -15.01 4.65 -1.42
N LEU A 106 -15.40 4.60 -2.70
CA LEU A 106 -16.67 5.17 -3.16
C LEU A 106 -17.87 4.51 -2.48
N ARG A 107 -17.83 3.19 -2.27
CA ARG A 107 -18.89 2.45 -1.57
C ARG A 107 -19.02 2.85 -0.10
N LEU A 108 -17.94 3.27 0.53
CA LEU A 108 -17.93 3.76 1.92
C LEU A 108 -18.37 5.23 2.03
N THR A 109 -18.34 5.96 0.92
CA THR A 109 -18.67 7.38 0.88
C THR A 109 -20.18 7.58 0.70
N HIS A 110 -20.79 8.48 1.47
CA HIS A 110 -22.21 8.80 1.33
C HIS A 110 -22.42 9.79 0.17
N ALA A 111 -22.44 9.28 -1.06
CA ALA A 111 -22.72 10.03 -2.27
C ALA A 111 -24.03 9.55 -2.94
N SER A 112 -24.55 10.34 -3.88
CA SER A 112 -25.70 9.93 -4.70
C SER A 112 -25.35 8.68 -5.51
N GLU A 113 -26.28 7.72 -5.65
CA GLU A 113 -26.08 6.55 -6.51
C GLU A 113 -25.67 6.96 -7.94
N ARG A 114 -26.24 8.08 -8.42
CA ARG A 114 -25.91 8.64 -9.74
C ARG A 114 -24.44 9.11 -9.81
N ASP A 115 -23.95 9.78 -8.78
CA ASP A 115 -22.58 10.30 -8.72
C ASP A 115 -21.58 9.16 -8.56
N VAL A 116 -21.93 8.13 -7.78
CA VAL A 116 -21.11 6.92 -7.63
C VAL A 116 -21.00 6.17 -8.95
N SER A 117 -22.09 6.00 -9.69
CA SER A 117 -22.05 5.36 -11.01
C SER A 117 -21.21 6.13 -12.02
N LEU A 118 -21.29 7.47 -12.02
CA LEU A 118 -20.44 8.30 -12.87
C LEU A 118 -18.97 8.24 -12.44
N ALA A 119 -18.69 8.22 -11.14
CA ALA A 119 -17.34 8.08 -10.62
C ALA A 119 -16.74 6.69 -10.92
N GLU A 120 -17.54 5.62 -10.88
CA GLU A 120 -17.13 4.28 -11.31
C GLU A 120 -16.75 4.26 -12.79
N TYR A 121 -17.53 4.93 -13.65
CA TYR A 121 -17.16 5.09 -15.07
C TYR A 121 -15.85 5.86 -15.22
N LEU A 122 -15.66 6.95 -14.48
CA LEU A 122 -14.42 7.72 -14.49
C LEU A 122 -13.20 6.89 -14.03
N ILE A 123 -13.38 5.96 -13.08
CA ILE A 123 -12.31 5.04 -12.63
C ILE A 123 -11.84 4.12 -13.76
N GLU A 124 -12.73 3.71 -14.67
CA GLU A 124 -12.38 2.86 -15.81
C GLU A 124 -11.63 3.62 -16.92
N GLU A 125 -11.81 4.93 -17.00
CA GLU A 125 -11.08 5.82 -17.93
C GLU A 125 -9.69 6.26 -17.41
N LEU A 126 -9.32 5.89 -16.18
CA LEU A 126 -8.00 6.19 -15.62
C LEU A 126 -6.92 5.29 -16.23
N ASP A 127 -5.73 5.85 -16.44
CA ASP A 127 -4.54 5.08 -16.78
C ASP A 127 -3.94 4.36 -15.54
N ASP A 128 -2.90 3.55 -15.78
CA ASP A 128 -2.17 2.83 -14.71
C ASP A 128 -1.55 3.79 -13.66
N ASN A 129 -1.38 5.07 -14.00
CA ASN A 129 -0.83 6.10 -13.12
C ASN A 129 -1.94 6.93 -12.42
N GLY A 130 -3.22 6.68 -12.71
CA GLY A 130 -4.36 7.39 -12.14
C GLY A 130 -4.68 8.73 -12.81
N TYR A 131 -4.18 9.02 -14.02
CA TYR A 131 -4.56 10.19 -14.82
C TYR A 131 -5.75 9.90 -15.73
N LEU A 132 -6.58 10.93 -15.94
CA LEU A 132 -7.71 10.85 -16.86
C LEU A 132 -7.20 10.96 -18.31
N MET A 133 -7.45 9.95 -19.14
CA MET A 133 -7.01 9.92 -20.54
C MET A 133 -7.86 10.82 -21.45
N SER A 134 -9.16 10.91 -21.16
CA SER A 134 -10.18 11.58 -21.97
C SER A 134 -10.66 12.87 -21.32
N SER A 135 -11.10 13.85 -22.11
CA SER A 135 -11.75 15.05 -21.57
C SER A 135 -13.20 14.78 -21.14
N LEU A 136 -13.74 15.56 -20.20
CA LEU A 136 -15.15 15.40 -19.78
C LEU A 136 -16.12 15.58 -20.95
N GLN A 137 -15.81 16.44 -21.92
CA GLN A 137 -16.65 16.62 -23.10
C GLN A 137 -16.71 15.37 -23.97
N GLU A 138 -15.56 14.73 -24.22
CA GLU A 138 -15.51 13.47 -24.98
C GLU A 138 -16.28 12.37 -24.26
N ILE A 139 -16.13 12.29 -22.94
CA ILE A 139 -16.86 11.34 -22.10
C ILE A 139 -18.37 11.57 -22.20
N VAL A 140 -18.85 12.82 -22.11
CA VAL A 140 -20.27 13.16 -22.30
C VAL A 140 -20.78 12.71 -23.67
N THR A 141 -19.98 12.86 -24.74
CA THR A 141 -20.41 12.44 -26.09
C THR A 141 -20.50 10.92 -26.27
N LEU A 142 -19.85 10.14 -25.41
CA LEU A 142 -19.94 8.68 -25.40
C LEU A 142 -21.19 8.17 -24.70
N PHE A 143 -21.78 8.97 -23.80
CA PHE A 143 -23.05 8.63 -23.17
C PHE A 143 -24.21 8.75 -24.18
N SER A 144 -25.06 7.73 -24.21
CA SER A 144 -26.29 7.76 -24.99
C SER A 144 -27.18 8.92 -24.56
N GLU A 145 -27.92 9.55 -25.49
CA GLU A 145 -28.87 10.65 -25.21
C GLU A 145 -29.92 10.29 -24.14
N GLU A 146 -30.17 8.99 -23.92
CA GLU A 146 -31.10 8.47 -22.91
C GLU A 146 -30.61 8.67 -21.46
N ALA A 147 -29.31 8.88 -21.24
CA ALA A 147 -28.73 8.93 -19.91
C ALA A 147 -28.91 10.28 -19.19
N ASP A 148 -29.29 11.35 -19.91
CA ASP A 148 -29.42 12.73 -19.38
C ASP A 148 -28.26 13.08 -18.44
N VAL A 149 -27.03 12.94 -18.93
CA VAL A 149 -25.79 13.23 -18.19
C VAL A 149 -25.25 14.55 -18.72
N SER A 150 -25.14 15.54 -17.84
CA SER A 150 -24.52 16.82 -18.16
C SER A 150 -23.03 16.82 -17.86
N GLU A 151 -22.29 17.76 -18.46
CA GLU A 151 -20.88 18.00 -18.11
C GLU A 151 -20.72 18.38 -16.63
N ASP A 152 -21.72 19.06 -16.05
CA ASP A 152 -21.74 19.46 -14.65
C ASP A 152 -21.83 18.25 -13.71
N ASP A 153 -22.66 17.25 -14.04
CA ASP A 153 -22.79 16.02 -13.25
C ASP A 153 -21.46 15.24 -13.23
N LEU A 154 -20.82 15.13 -14.40
CA LEU A 154 -19.49 14.53 -14.52
C LEU A 154 -18.42 15.31 -13.76
N ALA A 155 -18.51 16.64 -13.74
CA ALA A 155 -17.60 17.47 -12.94
C ALA A 155 -17.79 17.26 -11.43
N VAL A 156 -19.02 17.03 -10.96
CA VAL A 156 -19.31 16.67 -9.57
C VAL A 156 -18.74 15.30 -9.23
N ALA A 157 -18.99 14.30 -10.07
CA ALA A 157 -18.44 12.95 -9.92
C ALA A 157 -16.90 12.95 -9.94
N LEU A 158 -16.28 13.75 -10.80
CA LEU A 158 -14.83 13.91 -10.84
C LEU A 158 -14.28 14.50 -9.54
N ARG A 159 -14.95 15.51 -8.96
CA ARG A 159 -14.54 16.08 -7.67
C ARG A 159 -14.66 15.08 -6.53
N LEU A 160 -15.70 14.24 -6.56
CA LEU A 160 -15.85 13.14 -5.61
C LEU A 160 -14.67 12.17 -5.75
N LEU A 161 -14.33 11.75 -6.96
CA LEU A 161 -13.19 10.89 -7.23
C LEU A 161 -11.86 11.52 -6.80
N GLN A 162 -11.65 12.81 -7.04
CA GLN A 162 -10.44 13.55 -6.64
C GLN A 162 -10.30 13.72 -5.12
N SER A 163 -11.35 13.44 -4.35
CA SER A 163 -11.31 13.46 -2.88
C SER A 163 -10.90 12.12 -2.25
N CYS A 164 -10.79 11.07 -3.07
CA CYS A 164 -10.32 9.74 -2.68
C CYS A 164 -8.80 9.69 -2.42
N ASP A 165 -8.35 8.59 -1.82
CA ASP A 165 -6.93 8.31 -1.56
C ASP A 165 -6.44 7.24 -2.56
N PRO A 166 -5.33 7.45 -3.30
CA PRO A 166 -4.32 8.50 -3.13
C PRO A 166 -4.70 9.90 -3.65
N PRO A 167 -4.25 10.98 -2.99
CA PRO A 167 -4.52 12.34 -3.44
C PRO A 167 -3.84 12.62 -4.79
N GLY A 168 -4.60 13.22 -5.72
CA GLY A 168 -4.14 13.54 -7.08
C GLY A 168 -4.62 12.57 -8.16
N VAL A 169 -5.32 11.49 -7.79
CA VAL A 169 -6.02 10.62 -8.74
C VAL A 169 -7.12 11.40 -9.47
N GLY A 170 -7.30 11.11 -10.77
CA GLY A 170 -8.28 11.78 -11.62
C GLY A 170 -7.84 13.17 -12.09
N ALA A 171 -6.54 13.49 -11.98
CA ALA A 171 -5.97 14.68 -12.61
C ALA A 171 -5.81 14.48 -14.12
N ARG A 172 -5.93 15.56 -14.90
CA ARG A 172 -5.66 15.55 -16.36
C ARG A 172 -4.22 15.91 -16.68
N THR A 173 -3.55 16.57 -15.74
CA THR A 173 -2.18 17.07 -15.90
C THR A 173 -1.40 16.93 -14.60
N LEU A 174 -0.06 16.88 -14.70
CA LEU A 174 0.82 16.84 -13.52
C LEU A 174 0.65 18.08 -12.63
N SER A 175 0.41 19.25 -13.20
CA SER A 175 0.14 20.48 -12.44
C SER A 175 -1.14 20.35 -11.62
N GLU A 176 -2.22 19.84 -12.22
CA GLU A 176 -3.47 19.58 -11.50
C GLU A 176 -3.29 18.55 -10.39
N CYS A 177 -2.58 17.45 -10.66
CA CYS A 177 -2.25 16.43 -9.66
C CYS A 177 -1.55 17.02 -8.44
N LEU A 178 -0.50 17.82 -8.65
CA LEU A 178 0.22 18.48 -7.57
C LEU A 178 -0.64 19.50 -6.82
N LEU A 179 -1.51 20.24 -7.51
CA LEU A 179 -2.44 21.16 -6.87
C LEU A 179 -3.46 20.42 -5.97
N LEU A 180 -3.97 19.27 -6.42
CA LEU A 180 -4.85 18.42 -5.62
C LEU A 180 -4.13 17.90 -4.38
N GLN A 181 -2.90 17.42 -4.54
CA GLN A 181 -2.06 16.96 -3.42
C GLN A 181 -1.80 18.10 -2.41
N LEU A 182 -1.42 19.28 -2.89
CA LEU A 182 -1.20 20.45 -2.04
C LEU A 182 -2.45 20.86 -1.26
N ASN A 183 -3.64 20.76 -1.87
CA ASN A 183 -4.90 21.05 -1.16
C ASN A 183 -5.09 20.10 0.03
N VAL A 184 -4.87 18.79 -0.16
CA VAL A 184 -4.99 17.81 0.91
C VAL A 184 -3.90 17.99 1.97
N SER A 185 -2.65 18.19 1.57
CA SER A 185 -1.54 18.45 2.50
C SER A 185 -1.74 19.71 3.33
N SER A 186 -2.29 20.77 2.75
CA SER A 186 -2.58 22.02 3.47
C SER A 186 -3.62 21.85 4.59
N LEU A 187 -4.51 20.86 4.47
CA LEU A 187 -5.46 20.51 5.52
C LEU A 187 -4.80 19.71 6.65
N ALA A 188 -3.85 18.83 6.32
CA ALA A 188 -3.17 17.99 7.29
C ALA A 188 -2.11 18.76 8.10
N ASN A 189 -1.28 19.56 7.44
CA ASN A 189 -0.26 20.40 8.05
C ASN A 189 -0.26 21.77 7.37
N PRO A 190 -0.92 22.80 7.93
CA PRO A 190 -0.98 24.12 7.30
C PRO A 190 0.41 24.78 7.35
N PRO A 191 1.09 24.94 6.20
CA PRO A 191 2.31 25.74 6.13
C PRO A 191 1.94 27.22 6.25
N ASP A 192 2.96 28.08 6.29
CA ASP A 192 2.75 29.52 6.14
C ASP A 192 1.99 29.82 4.84
N SER A 193 0.99 30.70 4.94
CA SER A 193 0.12 31.08 3.81
C SER A 193 0.92 31.55 2.59
N ASP A 194 2.05 32.20 2.81
CA ASP A 194 2.95 32.67 1.75
C ASP A 194 3.64 31.52 1.01
N VAL A 195 4.05 30.47 1.74
CA VAL A 195 4.76 29.31 1.16
C VAL A 195 3.80 28.49 0.31
N LEU A 196 2.56 28.29 0.78
CA LEU A 196 1.50 27.66 -0.01
C LEU A 196 1.19 28.42 -1.29
N ALA A 197 1.09 29.75 -1.22
CA ALA A 197 0.87 30.58 -2.40
C ALA A 197 2.02 30.44 -3.40
N CYS A 198 3.27 30.40 -2.92
CA CYS A 198 4.43 30.14 -3.78
C CYS A 198 4.36 28.74 -4.42
N ALA A 199 4.04 27.70 -3.64
CA ALA A 199 3.92 26.32 -4.14
C ALA A 199 2.87 26.20 -5.26
N ARG A 200 1.71 26.84 -5.10
CA ARG A 200 0.66 26.89 -6.14
C ARG A 200 1.16 27.56 -7.42
N LEU A 201 1.81 28.71 -7.30
CA LEU A 201 2.39 29.42 -8.45
C LEU A 201 3.45 28.60 -9.19
N ILE A 202 4.28 27.84 -8.44
CA ILE A 202 5.26 26.93 -9.04
C ILE A 202 4.53 25.82 -9.82
N CYS A 203 3.46 25.25 -9.28
CA CYS A 203 2.70 24.20 -9.95
C CYS A 203 2.01 24.69 -11.22
N GLU A 204 1.50 25.93 -11.24
CA GLU A 204 0.79 26.51 -12.39
C GLU A 204 1.72 27.00 -13.51
N HIS A 205 2.90 27.55 -13.18
CA HIS A 205 3.72 28.28 -14.15
C HIS A 205 5.21 27.90 -14.15
N GLY A 206 5.69 27.20 -13.13
CA GLY A 206 7.11 26.97 -12.88
C GLY A 206 7.57 25.51 -13.02
N LEU A 207 6.72 24.61 -13.48
CA LEU A 207 6.95 23.17 -13.39
C LEU A 207 8.19 22.70 -14.20
N GLU A 208 8.43 23.28 -15.38
CA GLU A 208 9.64 23.01 -16.17
C GLU A 208 10.92 23.50 -15.48
N ALA A 209 10.87 24.69 -14.88
CA ALA A 209 12.00 25.26 -14.15
C ALA A 209 12.28 24.48 -12.86
N LEU A 210 11.25 23.94 -12.22
CA LEU A 210 11.36 23.03 -11.08
C LEU A 210 12.08 21.74 -11.48
N GLY A 211 11.69 21.12 -12.60
CA GLY A 211 12.35 19.92 -13.11
C GLY A 211 13.82 20.11 -13.47
N ARG A 212 14.22 21.33 -13.86
CA ARG A 212 15.63 21.71 -14.12
C ARG A 212 16.38 22.21 -12.88
N ALA A 213 15.72 22.31 -11.73
CA ALA A 213 16.23 22.93 -10.50
C ALA A 213 16.71 24.38 -10.68
N ASP A 214 16.13 25.12 -11.64
CA ASP A 214 16.52 26.48 -11.99
C ASP A 214 15.89 27.51 -11.04
N MET A 215 16.48 27.68 -9.86
CA MET A 215 16.00 28.59 -8.81
C MET A 215 15.91 30.06 -9.24
N ALA A 216 16.73 30.48 -10.20
CA ALA A 216 16.68 31.84 -10.75
C ALA A 216 15.41 32.08 -11.58
N GLN A 217 15.00 31.10 -12.38
CA GLN A 217 13.76 31.17 -13.15
C GLN A 217 12.54 31.05 -12.24
N LEU A 218 12.57 30.15 -11.26
CA LEU A 218 11.51 30.04 -10.26
C LEU A 218 11.30 31.34 -9.48
N ARG A 219 12.39 32.02 -9.09
CA ARG A 219 12.31 33.35 -8.48
C ARG A 219 11.69 34.39 -9.41
N SER A 220 12.00 34.36 -10.70
CA SER A 220 11.41 35.30 -11.66
C SER A 220 9.90 35.09 -11.87
N VAL A 221 9.46 33.83 -11.83
CA VAL A 221 8.05 33.45 -12.04
C VAL A 221 7.21 33.67 -10.78
N THR A 222 7.74 33.29 -9.61
CA THR A 222 7.01 33.38 -8.33
C THR A 222 7.14 34.74 -7.65
N GLY A 223 8.19 35.51 -7.96
CA GLY A 223 8.51 36.76 -7.26
C GLY A 223 8.92 36.58 -5.79
N ALA A 224 9.07 35.34 -5.31
CA ALA A 224 9.31 35.02 -3.90
C ALA A 224 10.79 34.87 -3.55
N ASP A 225 11.10 34.96 -2.25
CA ASP A 225 12.44 34.70 -1.74
C ASP A 225 12.85 33.23 -1.89
N ILE A 226 14.15 33.01 -2.09
CA ILE A 226 14.75 31.69 -2.34
C ILE A 226 14.46 30.72 -1.19
N ASP A 227 14.42 31.23 0.05
CA ASP A 227 14.13 30.39 1.22
C ASP A 227 12.67 29.92 1.25
N LYS A 228 11.72 30.75 0.77
CA LYS A 228 10.31 30.36 0.61
C LYS A 228 10.16 29.33 -0.52
N ILE A 229 10.91 29.48 -1.61
CA ILE A 229 10.93 28.50 -2.71
C ILE A 229 11.49 27.16 -2.24
N ARG A 230 12.53 27.16 -1.40
CA ARG A 230 13.08 25.94 -0.79
C ARG A 230 12.10 25.26 0.15
N GLN A 231 11.38 26.04 0.96
CA GLN A 231 10.34 25.51 1.84
C GLN A 231 9.14 24.98 1.04
N ALA A 232 8.78 25.61 -0.06
CA ALA A 232 7.72 25.13 -0.95
C ALA A 232 8.10 23.85 -1.72
N HIS A 233 9.40 23.59 -1.89
CA HIS A 233 9.93 22.36 -2.49
C HIS A 233 10.06 21.21 -1.48
N ALA A 234 10.24 21.52 -0.19
CA ALA A 234 10.52 20.53 0.86
C ALA A 234 9.25 19.78 1.30
#